data_AF-A0A518V9B4-F1
#
_entry.id   AF-A0A518V9B4-F1
#
_cell.length_a   1.000
_cell.length_b   1.000
_cell.length_c   1.000
_cell.angle_alpha   90.00
_cell.angle_beta   90.00
_cell.angle_gamma   90.00
#
_symmetry.space_group_name_H-M   'P 1'
#
loop_
_entity.id
_entity.type
_entity.pdbx_description
1 polymer ?
#
loop_
_entity_poly.entity_id
_entity_poly.type
_entity_poly.pdbx_seq_one_letter_code
_entity_poly.pdbx_strand_id
1 'polypeptide(L)'
;MLLSMKDGGIINIASDSSYSPGCETCDYGSSYINEFSIQLTTGVINIEVDQMFEFALSDGYMMQLILPNVEKIKEMTEKEFCDWLRETMEKDHKEGIEIEFRVNFD
;
A
#
# COMPACT_ATOMS: atom_id res chain seq x y z
N MET A 1 -4.51 -7.25 17.21
CA MET A 1 -4.52 -7.88 15.88
C MET A 1 -5.78 -7.44 15.16
N LEU A 2 -5.64 -6.81 14.00
CA LEU A 2 -6.73 -6.30 13.16
C LEU A 2 -7.29 -7.39 12.24
N LEU A 3 -6.41 -8.25 11.68
CA LEU A 3 -6.79 -9.36 10.82
C LEU A 3 -5.81 -10.52 11.02
N SER A 4 -6.31 -11.66 11.49
CA SER A 4 -5.50 -12.88 11.70
C SER A 4 -5.22 -13.62 10.39
N MET A 5 -4.06 -14.29 10.34
CA MET A 5 -3.55 -15.14 9.27
C MET A 5 -3.06 -16.49 9.87
N LYS A 6 -2.60 -17.43 9.05
CA LYS A 6 -2.15 -18.77 9.50
C LYS A 6 -0.99 -18.74 10.49
N ASP A 7 -0.04 -17.83 10.30
CA ASP A 7 1.21 -17.72 11.06
C ASP A 7 1.42 -16.33 11.67
N GLY A 8 0.34 -15.55 11.83
CA GLY A 8 0.38 -14.20 12.40
C GLY A 8 -0.84 -13.38 12.04
N GLY A 9 -0.62 -12.17 11.54
CA GLY A 9 -1.67 -11.29 11.05
C GLY A 9 -1.28 -9.81 11.07
N ILE A 10 -2.16 -8.98 10.51
CA ILE A 10 -2.04 -7.53 10.51
C ILE A 10 -2.32 -7.02 11.93
N ILE A 11 -1.39 -6.22 12.47
CA ILE A 11 -1.52 -5.59 13.78
C ILE A 11 -1.83 -4.10 13.69
N ASN A 12 -1.40 -3.43 12.63
CA ASN A 12 -1.68 -2.02 12.38
C ASN A 12 -1.66 -1.70 10.88
N ILE A 13 -2.43 -0.69 10.47
CA ILE A 13 -2.37 -0.09 9.13
C ILE A 13 -2.29 1.42 9.36
N ALA A 14 -1.27 2.06 8.82
CA ALA A 14 -1.10 3.50 8.83
C ALA A 14 -0.89 4.01 7.41
N SER A 15 -1.25 5.25 7.18
CA SER A 15 -1.00 5.96 5.93
C SER A 15 -0.52 7.37 6.20
N ASP A 16 0.26 7.89 5.27
CA ASP A 16 0.67 9.29 5.20
C ASP A 16 0.60 9.78 3.75
N SER A 17 0.52 11.08 3.58
CA SER A 17 0.54 11.72 2.28
C SER A 17 1.34 13.00 2.35
N SER A 18 2.25 13.18 1.39
CA SER A 18 3.04 14.39 1.29
C SER A 18 3.00 14.96 -0.12
N TYR A 19 3.25 16.26 -0.21
CA TYR A 19 3.21 16.99 -1.47
C TYR A 19 4.46 17.86 -1.59
N SER A 20 5.15 17.73 -2.71
CA SER A 20 6.23 18.59 -3.11
C SER A 20 5.77 19.49 -4.27
N PRO A 21 5.78 20.82 -4.11
CA PRO A 21 5.31 21.73 -5.15
C PRO A 21 6.23 21.78 -6.37
N GLY A 22 5.60 21.87 -7.54
CA GLY A 22 6.26 22.09 -8.82
C GLY A 22 6.18 23.55 -9.29
N CYS A 23 6.20 23.75 -10.61
CA CYS A 23 5.98 25.04 -11.24
C CYS A 23 4.62 25.64 -10.84
N GLU A 24 4.61 26.84 -10.25
CA GLU A 24 3.38 27.49 -9.74
C GLU A 24 2.28 27.73 -10.79
N THR A 25 2.61 27.73 -12.09
CA THR A 25 1.65 28.03 -13.16
C THR A 25 1.05 26.78 -13.79
N CYS A 26 1.80 25.68 -13.84
CA CYS A 26 1.38 24.46 -14.56
C CYS A 26 1.59 23.17 -13.77
N ASP A 27 2.00 23.28 -12.51
CA ASP A 27 2.34 22.19 -11.59
C ASP A 27 3.38 21.20 -12.13
N TYR A 28 4.06 21.53 -13.23
CA TYR A 28 5.11 20.70 -13.78
C TYR A 28 6.25 20.54 -12.76
N GLY A 29 6.59 19.28 -12.46
CA GLY A 29 7.54 18.91 -11.41
C GLY A 29 6.93 18.77 -10.01
N SER A 30 5.61 18.90 -9.85
CA SER A 30 4.94 18.55 -8.60
C SER A 30 5.01 17.05 -8.35
N SER A 31 5.12 16.66 -7.08
CA SER A 31 5.09 15.26 -6.66
C SER A 31 4.08 15.09 -5.52
N TYR A 32 3.21 14.10 -5.67
CA TYR A 32 2.17 13.70 -4.75
C TYR A 32 2.50 12.29 -4.28
N ILE A 33 2.95 12.18 -3.04
CA ILE A 33 3.48 10.93 -2.47
C ILE A 33 2.46 10.36 -1.50
N ASN A 34 2.04 9.12 -1.72
CA ASN A 34 1.23 8.33 -0.80
C ASN A 34 2.06 7.21 -0.18
N GLU A 35 2.04 7.11 1.13
CA GLU A 35 2.71 6.04 1.87
C GLU A 35 1.68 5.22 2.66
N PHE A 36 1.81 3.89 2.61
CA PHE A 36 1.08 2.95 3.46
C PHE A 36 2.05 2.04 4.18
N SER A 37 1.88 1.94 5.50
CA SER A 37 2.60 1.00 6.35
C SER A 37 1.63 -0.02 6.94
N ILE A 38 1.80 -1.28 6.55
CA ILE A 38 1.06 -2.42 7.12
C ILE A 38 2.00 -3.17 8.05
N GLN A 39 1.74 -3.06 9.35
CA GLN A 39 2.48 -3.78 10.36
C GLN A 39 1.89 -5.18 10.51
N LEU A 40 2.73 -6.20 10.29
CA LEU A 40 2.46 -7.60 10.50
C LEU A 40 3.03 -8.06 11.84
N THR A 41 2.81 -9.31 12.22
CA THR A 41 3.38 -9.87 13.45
C THR A 41 4.88 -10.11 13.31
N THR A 42 5.35 -10.44 12.10
CA THR A 42 6.76 -10.75 11.82
C THR A 42 7.52 -9.65 11.07
N GLY A 43 6.89 -8.51 10.77
CA GLY A 43 7.53 -7.45 10.00
C GLY A 43 6.61 -6.31 9.59
N VAL A 44 7.08 -5.52 8.63
CA VAL A 44 6.38 -4.34 8.11
C VAL A 44 6.44 -4.32 6.59
N ILE A 45 5.29 -4.10 5.96
CA ILE A 45 5.17 -3.77 4.55
C ILE A 45 5.06 -2.25 4.43
N ASN A 46 5.96 -1.63 3.67
CA ASN A 46 5.87 -0.21 3.29
C ASN A 46 5.60 -0.12 1.80
N ILE A 47 4.58 0.66 1.44
CA ILE A 47 4.15 0.90 0.07
C ILE A 47 4.22 2.39 -0.15
N GLU A 48 4.96 2.81 -1.17
CA GLU A 48 5.13 4.21 -1.54
C GLU A 48 4.71 4.37 -3.00
N VAL A 49 3.94 5.42 -3.27
CA VAL A 49 3.53 5.78 -4.62
C VAL A 49 3.78 7.26 -4.82
N ASP A 50 4.61 7.59 -5.80
CA ASP A 50 4.92 8.96 -6.21
C ASP A 50 4.32 9.21 -7.59
N GLN A 51 3.47 10.23 -7.69
CA GLN A 51 2.85 10.64 -8.94
C GLN A 51 2.91 12.13 -9.15
N MET A 52 2.99 12.53 -10.42
CA MET A 52 2.79 13.91 -10.80
C MET A 52 1.29 14.23 -10.81
N PHE A 53 0.93 15.46 -10.41
CA PHE A 53 -0.41 16.06 -10.50
C PHE A 53 -1.47 15.57 -9.50
N GLU A 54 -1.49 14.29 -9.09
CA GLU A 54 -2.48 13.81 -8.10
C GLU A 54 -2.01 12.60 -7.28
N PHE A 55 -2.62 12.41 -6.10
CA PHE A 55 -2.42 11.21 -5.26
C PHE A 55 -3.05 9.98 -5.92
N ALA A 56 -2.25 8.93 -6.13
CA ALA A 56 -2.69 7.72 -6.84
C ALA A 56 -3.39 6.70 -5.92
N LEU A 57 -3.08 6.66 -4.63
CA LEU A 57 -3.66 5.73 -3.68
C LEU A 57 -4.39 6.47 -2.56
N SER A 58 -5.56 5.97 -2.18
CA SER A 58 -6.33 6.50 -1.05
C SER A 58 -6.50 5.44 0.03
N ASP A 59 -6.73 5.86 1.27
CA ASP A 59 -7.11 4.94 2.36
C ASP A 59 -8.33 4.09 1.98
N GLY A 60 -9.27 4.70 1.27
CA GLY A 60 -10.46 4.03 0.75
C GLY A 60 -10.13 2.89 -0.22
N TYR A 61 -9.12 3.06 -1.07
CA TYR A 61 -8.64 2.00 -1.95
C TYR A 61 -8.12 0.80 -1.16
N MET A 62 -7.28 1.04 -0.14
CA MET A 62 -6.75 -0.04 0.70
C MET A 62 -7.86 -0.79 1.45
N MET A 63 -8.87 -0.09 1.95
CA MET A 63 -10.03 -0.73 2.57
C MET A 63 -10.84 -1.55 1.56
N GLN A 64 -11.06 -1.04 0.35
CA GLN A 64 -11.77 -1.75 -0.73
C GLN A 64 -10.99 -2.96 -1.23
N LEU A 65 -9.66 -2.96 -1.10
CA LEU A 65 -8.81 -4.10 -1.43
C LEU A 65 -8.88 -5.20 -0.35
N ILE A 66 -8.74 -4.82 0.92
CA ILE A 66 -8.62 -5.75 2.04
C ILE A 66 -9.98 -6.33 2.44
N LEU A 67 -11.00 -5.49 2.66
CA LEU A 67 -12.26 -5.92 3.28
C LEU A 67 -13.00 -7.02 2.49
N PRO A 68 -13.12 -6.96 1.15
CA PRO A 68 -13.76 -8.03 0.38
C PRO A 68 -12.96 -9.33 0.36
N ASN A 69 -11.66 -9.27 0.62
CA ASN A 69 -10.74 -10.41 0.57
C ASN A 69 -10.42 -11.00 1.96
N VAL A 70 -11.08 -10.54 3.03
CA VAL A 70 -10.78 -10.94 4.42
C VAL A 70 -10.73 -12.46 4.61
N GLU A 71 -11.72 -13.21 4.10
CA GLU A 71 -11.75 -14.67 4.27
C GLU A 71 -10.60 -15.36 3.51
N LYS A 72 -10.23 -14.83 2.34
CA LYS A 72 -9.07 -15.31 1.59
C LYS A 72 -7.76 -15.03 2.33
N ILE A 73 -7.63 -13.83 2.91
CA ILE A 73 -6.44 -13.38 3.62
C ILE A 73 -6.22 -14.20 4.90
N LYS A 74 -7.28 -14.56 5.64
CA LYS A 74 -7.17 -15.42 6.83
C LYS A 74 -6.51 -16.77 6.56
N GLU A 75 -6.68 -17.28 5.34
CA GLU A 75 -6.10 -18.55 4.89
C GLU A 75 -4.68 -18.41 4.33
N MET A 76 -4.07 -17.22 4.37
CA MET A 76 -2.69 -16.98 3.94
C MET A 76 -1.74 -17.01 5.14
N THR A 77 -0.47 -17.30 4.86
CA THR A 77 0.65 -16.88 5.70
C THR A 77 0.96 -15.40 5.48
N GLU A 78 1.67 -14.76 6.41
CA GLU A 78 2.11 -13.36 6.26
C GLU A 78 2.93 -13.14 4.98
N LYS A 79 3.74 -14.13 4.58
CA LYS A 79 4.47 -14.11 3.32
C LYS A 79 3.55 -14.17 2.10
N GLU A 80 2.60 -15.10 2.08
CA GLU A 80 1.62 -15.22 0.99
C GLU A 80 0.77 -13.95 0.86
N PHE A 81 0.45 -13.31 1.98
CA PHE A 81 -0.23 -12.01 1.99
C PHE A 81 0.61 -10.91 1.36
N CYS A 82 1.91 -10.82 1.67
CA CYS A 82 2.82 -9.83 1.05
C CYS A 82 2.86 -10.00 -0.48
N ASP A 83 3.04 -11.24 -0.94
CA ASP A 83 3.11 -11.56 -2.36
C ASP A 83 1.76 -11.26 -3.06
N TRP A 84 0.65 -11.67 -2.45
CA TRP A 84 -0.69 -11.39 -2.97
C TRP A 84 -0.98 -9.88 -3.06
N LEU A 85 -0.63 -9.12 -2.04
CA LEU A 85 -0.87 -7.68 -2.00
C LEU A 85 -0.10 -6.96 -3.11
N ARG A 86 1.19 -7.26 -3.25
CA ARG A 86 2.03 -6.71 -4.32
C ARG A 86 1.43 -7.01 -5.69
N GLU A 87 1.15 -8.29 -5.98
CA GLU A 87 0.58 -8.69 -7.27
C GLU A 87 -0.78 -8.05 -7.56
N THR A 88 -1.60 -7.82 -6.54
CA THR A 88 -2.92 -7.24 -6.72
C THR A 88 -2.82 -5.75 -7.05
N MET A 89 -1.97 -5.01 -6.34
CA MET A 89 -1.72 -3.59 -6.61
C MET A 89 -1.03 -3.38 -7.97
N GLU A 90 -0.09 -4.26 -8.34
CA GLU A 90 0.53 -4.27 -9.66
C GLU A 90 -0.45 -4.63 -10.80
N LYS A 91 -1.59 -5.28 -10.53
CA LYS A 91 -2.62 -5.52 -11.56
C LYS A 91 -3.63 -4.39 -11.68
N ASP A 92 -3.94 -3.74 -10.55
CA ASP A 92 -4.94 -2.69 -10.47
C ASP A 92 -4.42 -1.30 -10.90
N HIS A 93 -3.09 -1.10 -10.96
CA HIS A 93 -2.53 0.20 -11.32
C HIS A 93 -2.78 0.55 -12.80
N LYS A 94 -3.04 1.84 -13.04
CA LYS A 94 -3.10 2.40 -14.40
C LYS A 94 -1.66 2.54 -14.94
N GLU A 95 -1.52 2.46 -16.26
CA GLU A 95 -0.24 2.73 -16.93
C GLU A 95 0.33 4.09 -16.48
N GLY A 96 1.60 4.10 -16.02
CA GLY A 96 2.31 5.30 -15.59
C GLY A 96 2.41 5.50 -14.07
N ILE A 97 1.82 4.62 -13.25
CA ILE A 97 1.97 4.65 -11.78
C ILE A 97 3.12 3.74 -11.35
N GLU A 98 4.17 4.32 -10.75
CA GLU A 98 5.25 3.56 -10.10
C GLU A 98 4.90 3.31 -8.64
N ILE A 99 4.84 2.04 -8.25
CA ILE A 99 4.59 1.60 -6.86
C ILE A 99 5.86 0.97 -6.33
N GLU A 100 6.43 1.54 -5.27
CA GLU A 100 7.56 0.94 -4.56
C GLU A 100 7.06 0.12 -3.37
N PHE A 101 7.44 -1.16 -3.33
CA PHE A 101 7.01 -2.10 -2.29
C PHE A 101 8.21 -2.65 -1.51
N ARG A 102 8.36 -2.23 -0.26
CA ARG A 102 9.46 -2.66 0.64
C ARG A 102 8.91 -3.54 1.75
N VAL A 103 9.44 -4.76 1.88
CA VAL A 103 9.08 -5.67 2.97
C VAL A 103 10.29 -5.89 3.86
N ASN A 104 10.15 -5.56 5.15
CA ASN A 104 11.17 -5.78 6.16
C ASN A 104 10.61 -6.75 7.19
N PHE A 105 11.20 -7.94 7.29
CA PHE A 105 10.90 -8.89 8.35
C PHE A 105 11.89 -8.69 9.51
N ASP A 106 11.41 -8.88 10.74
CA ASP A 106 12.22 -8.85 11.97
C ASP A 106 13.09 -10.10 12.14
#